data_AF-A0A3C2E0Q1-F1
#
_entry.id   AF-A0A3C2E0Q1-F1
#
_cell.length_a   1.000
_cell.length_b   1.000
_cell.length_c   1.000
_cell.angle_alpha   90.00
_cell.angle_beta   90.00
_cell.angle_gamma   90.00
#
_symmetry.space_group_name_H-M   'P 1'
#
loop_
_entity.id
_entity.type
_entity.pdbx_description
1 polymer ?
#
loop_
_entity_poly.entity_id
_entity_poly.type
_entity_poly.pdbx_seq_one_letter_code
_entity_poly.pdbx_strand_id
1 'polypeptide(L)'
;MSIIAESLSRIKPSPTMAVTQKAAELKAAGRDVIGLGAGEPDFDTPDNIKAAAIAAIEAGDTKYTAVAGTPALKEAIATKFKRDNGLDYASDQIIVGVGGKQVLYNALMASLNPGDEVIIPAPYWVSYPDMTLLADGTPVIVECGQEHGFKLQADKLENAITDKTKWLILNSPSNPTGAAYSRDDMKAVTDVLMRHTDVWVMSDDMYEHLVYDGFTFVTPAQVEPGLFDRTLTINGVSKSYAMTGWRIGYAGGPAELIKAMSKVQSQSTSNPCSVSQAAAVEALNGPQDFIAERNTVFAERRDMVVELINDIDGLTCLTPEGAFYVYPSCAALIGRKTPEGKILRGDGDF
;
A
#
# COMPACT_ATOMS: atom_id res chain seq x y z
N MET A 1 -29.29 19.69 14.85
CA MET A 1 -27.94 19.40 14.36
C MET A 1 -27.76 17.90 14.33
N SER A 2 -27.22 17.34 13.24
CA SER A 2 -26.94 15.90 13.16
C SER A 2 -25.88 15.51 14.20
N ILE A 3 -25.98 14.30 14.75
CA ILE A 3 -24.90 13.74 15.59
C ILE A 3 -23.70 13.28 14.74
N ILE A 4 -23.91 13.05 13.44
CA ILE A 4 -22.88 12.61 12.50
C ILE A 4 -22.12 13.83 12.00
N ALA A 5 -20.79 13.81 12.11
CA ALA A 5 -19.91 14.88 11.66
C ALA A 5 -19.97 15.07 10.14
N GLU A 6 -19.91 16.32 9.70
CA GLU A 6 -19.94 16.67 8.26
C GLU A 6 -18.77 16.09 7.48
N SER A 7 -17.61 15.88 8.13
CA SER A 7 -16.43 15.26 7.51
C SER A 7 -16.70 13.85 6.96
N LEU A 8 -17.64 13.10 7.55
CA LEU A 8 -18.03 11.77 7.08
C LEU A 8 -18.84 11.81 5.78
N SER A 9 -19.44 12.95 5.43
CA SER A 9 -20.15 13.10 4.15
C SER A 9 -19.19 13.20 2.95
N ARG A 10 -17.90 13.43 3.19
CA ARG A 10 -16.87 13.59 2.14
C ARG A 10 -16.32 12.27 1.63
N ILE A 11 -16.41 11.20 2.42
CA ILE A 11 -15.88 9.88 2.05
C ILE A 11 -16.97 8.96 1.52
N LYS A 12 -16.56 7.98 0.71
CA LYS A 12 -17.46 6.94 0.22
C LYS A 12 -17.20 5.62 0.98
N PRO A 13 -18.21 4.74 1.09
CA PRO A 13 -17.97 3.37 1.52
C PRO A 13 -16.94 2.69 0.59
N SER A 14 -16.00 1.94 1.17
CA SER A 14 -14.97 1.24 0.42
C SER A 14 -15.58 0.19 -0.52
N PRO A 15 -15.37 0.28 -1.85
CA PRO A 15 -15.87 -0.73 -2.79
C PRO A 15 -15.30 -2.13 -2.50
N THR A 16 -14.03 -2.23 -2.13
CA THR A 16 -13.37 -3.51 -1.78
C THR A 16 -14.05 -4.20 -0.60
N MET A 17 -14.41 -3.44 0.44
CA MET A 17 -15.14 -4.00 1.58
C MET A 17 -16.57 -4.40 1.20
N ALA A 18 -17.26 -3.58 0.40
CA ALA A 18 -18.61 -3.88 -0.06
C ALA A 18 -18.67 -5.18 -0.89
N VAL A 19 -17.72 -5.38 -1.81
CA VAL A 19 -17.63 -6.61 -2.62
C VAL A 19 -17.31 -7.83 -1.75
N THR A 20 -16.39 -7.70 -0.80
CA THR A 20 -16.04 -8.80 0.14
C THR A 20 -17.24 -9.21 0.99
N GLN A 21 -17.98 -8.24 1.53
CA GLN A 21 -19.20 -8.48 2.29
C GLN A 21 -20.26 -9.17 1.40
N LYS A 22 -20.47 -8.68 0.19
CA LYS A 22 -21.45 -9.27 -0.73
C LYS A 22 -21.14 -10.72 -1.07
N ALA A 23 -19.86 -11.03 -1.29
CA ALA A 23 -19.41 -12.41 -1.53
C ALA A 23 -19.69 -13.32 -0.32
N ALA A 24 -19.43 -12.84 0.91
CA ALA A 24 -19.73 -13.58 2.13
C ALA A 24 -21.24 -13.83 2.32
N GLU A 25 -22.08 -12.83 2.06
CA GLU A 25 -23.54 -12.96 2.10
C GLU A 25 -24.05 -14.00 1.08
N LEU A 26 -23.52 -13.99 -0.15
CA LEU A 26 -23.90 -14.96 -1.18
C LEU A 26 -23.48 -16.38 -0.79
N LYS A 27 -22.27 -16.57 -0.23
CA LYS A 27 -21.83 -17.87 0.31
C LYS A 27 -22.74 -18.35 1.44
N ALA A 28 -23.09 -17.46 2.38
CA ALA A 28 -24.00 -17.78 3.47
C ALA A 28 -25.40 -18.17 2.97
N ALA A 29 -25.83 -17.61 1.83
CA ALA A 29 -27.06 -17.97 1.14
C ALA A 29 -26.96 -19.27 0.30
N GLY A 30 -25.86 -20.03 0.42
CA GLY A 30 -25.66 -21.31 -0.26
C GLY A 30 -25.24 -21.20 -1.73
N ARG A 31 -24.82 -20.02 -2.18
CA ARG A 31 -24.26 -19.83 -3.53
C ARG A 31 -22.79 -20.24 -3.55
N ASP A 32 -22.38 -20.91 -4.63
CA ASP A 32 -20.97 -21.14 -4.90
C ASP A 32 -20.34 -19.84 -5.43
N VAL A 33 -19.36 -19.29 -4.70
CA VAL A 33 -18.77 -17.97 -4.97
C VAL A 33 -17.26 -18.05 -4.82
N ILE A 34 -16.55 -17.73 -5.89
CA ILE A 34 -15.09 -17.55 -5.87
C ILE A 34 -14.81 -16.07 -5.57
N GLY A 35 -14.17 -15.80 -4.43
CA GLY A 35 -13.83 -14.45 -4.00
C GLY A 35 -12.41 -14.07 -4.44
N LEU A 36 -12.28 -13.25 -5.48
CA LEU A 36 -10.99 -12.78 -6.01
C LEU A 36 -10.67 -11.32 -5.62
N GLY A 37 -11.41 -10.77 -4.66
CA GLY A 37 -11.28 -9.36 -4.24
C GLY A 37 -10.45 -9.13 -2.97
N ALA A 38 -10.05 -10.18 -2.26
CA ALA A 38 -9.32 -10.06 -1.01
C ALA A 38 -7.84 -9.74 -1.28
N GLY A 39 -7.32 -8.71 -0.61
CA GLY A 39 -5.94 -8.27 -0.75
C GLY A 39 -4.96 -8.99 0.17
N GLU A 40 -5.11 -10.29 0.39
CA GLU A 40 -4.31 -11.08 1.33
C GLU A 40 -3.69 -12.32 0.68
N PRO A 41 -2.41 -12.64 0.97
CA PRO A 41 -1.83 -13.92 0.60
C PRO A 41 -2.64 -15.08 1.19
N ASP A 42 -2.78 -16.17 0.44
CA ASP A 42 -3.39 -17.43 0.88
C ASP A 42 -2.43 -18.33 1.66
N PHE A 43 -1.14 -17.97 1.71
CA PHE A 43 -0.18 -18.58 2.62
C PHE A 43 -0.49 -18.23 4.09
N ASP A 44 -0.14 -19.13 5.00
CA ASP A 44 -0.14 -18.82 6.44
C ASP A 44 1.12 -18.02 6.83
N THR A 45 1.08 -17.38 7.99
CA THR A 45 2.26 -16.76 8.61
C THR A 45 3.36 -17.81 8.82
N PRO A 46 4.64 -17.54 8.47
CA PRO A 46 5.76 -18.45 8.71
C PRO A 46 5.87 -18.92 10.17
N ASP A 47 6.29 -20.16 10.38
CA ASP A 47 6.26 -20.79 11.71
C ASP A 47 7.26 -20.18 12.69
N ASN A 48 8.42 -19.69 12.23
CA ASN A 48 9.36 -18.95 13.07
C ASN A 48 8.71 -17.67 13.64
N ILE A 49 7.93 -16.96 12.82
CA ILE A 49 7.21 -15.75 13.23
C ILE A 49 6.10 -16.08 14.23
N LYS A 50 5.34 -17.16 14.00
CA LYS A 50 4.35 -17.65 14.96
C LYS A 50 4.99 -18.01 16.30
N ALA A 51 6.12 -18.72 16.28
CA ALA A 51 6.86 -19.10 17.48
C ALA A 51 7.34 -17.89 18.26
N ALA A 52 7.85 -16.85 17.59
CA ALA A 52 8.23 -15.59 18.25
C ALA A 52 7.04 -14.90 18.94
N ALA A 53 5.85 -14.93 18.31
CA ALA A 53 4.64 -14.40 18.92
C ALA A 53 4.20 -15.21 20.15
N ILE A 54 4.25 -16.54 20.07
CA ILE A 54 3.95 -17.44 21.19
C ILE A 54 4.91 -17.18 22.35
N ALA A 55 6.21 -17.09 22.08
CA ALA A 55 7.22 -16.79 23.08
C ALA A 55 6.97 -15.43 23.76
N ALA A 56 6.56 -14.40 23.01
CA ALA A 56 6.19 -13.11 23.59
C ALA A 56 4.97 -13.20 24.53
N ILE A 57 3.98 -14.02 24.18
CA ILE A 57 2.84 -14.31 25.06
C ILE A 57 3.31 -14.99 26.34
N GLU A 58 4.13 -16.04 26.23
CA GLU A 58 4.64 -16.81 27.37
C GLU A 58 5.56 -15.98 28.28
N ALA A 59 6.36 -15.08 27.71
CA ALA A 59 7.21 -14.15 28.44
C ALA A 59 6.44 -13.01 29.13
N GLY A 60 5.15 -12.85 28.81
CA GLY A 60 4.29 -11.84 29.41
C GLY A 60 4.41 -10.45 28.79
N ASP A 61 4.86 -10.35 27.53
CA ASP A 61 4.94 -9.11 26.74
C ASP A 61 3.54 -8.60 26.34
N THR A 62 2.77 -8.21 27.36
CA THR A 62 1.32 -7.97 27.32
C THR A 62 0.95 -6.57 27.79
N LYS A 63 1.94 -5.71 28.02
CA LYS A 63 1.77 -4.35 28.54
C LYS A 63 1.87 -3.33 27.42
N TYR A 64 1.52 -2.08 27.74
CA TYR A 64 1.76 -0.96 26.83
C TYR A 64 3.24 -0.90 26.43
N THR A 65 3.46 -0.59 25.16
CA THR A 65 4.79 -0.33 24.61
C THR A 65 4.91 1.15 24.27
N ALA A 66 6.08 1.59 23.80
CA ALA A 66 6.21 2.94 23.29
C ALA A 66 5.24 3.17 22.11
N VAL A 67 4.62 4.35 22.05
CA VAL A 67 3.62 4.72 21.04
C VAL A 67 4.12 4.43 19.63
N ALA A 68 5.37 4.82 19.32
CA ALA A 68 5.97 4.65 18.01
C ALA A 68 6.57 3.25 17.75
N GLY A 69 6.37 2.29 18.66
CA GLY A 69 6.89 0.92 18.60
C GLY A 69 8.03 0.64 19.58
N THR A 70 8.26 -0.64 19.89
CA THR A 70 9.34 -1.09 20.78
C THR A 70 10.72 -0.77 20.21
N PRO A 71 11.74 -0.54 21.06
CA PRO A 71 13.11 -0.32 20.58
C PRO A 71 13.62 -1.45 19.66
N ALA A 72 13.35 -2.71 20.02
CA ALA A 72 13.76 -3.86 19.22
C ALA A 72 13.15 -3.86 17.81
N LEU A 73 11.86 -3.51 17.67
CA LEU A 73 11.24 -3.45 16.35
C LEU A 73 11.76 -2.26 15.53
N LYS A 74 11.99 -1.11 16.15
CA LYS A 74 12.59 0.04 15.45
C LYS A 74 14.00 -0.28 14.94
N GLU A 75 14.81 -0.98 15.72
CA GLU A 75 16.13 -1.44 15.31
C GLU A 75 16.06 -2.43 14.14
N ALA A 76 15.14 -3.41 14.20
CA ALA A 76 14.90 -4.34 13.10
C ALA A 76 14.47 -3.62 11.81
N ILE A 77 13.61 -2.61 11.92
CA ILE A 77 13.17 -1.78 10.80
C ILE A 77 14.32 -0.95 10.22
N ALA A 78 15.14 -0.30 11.07
CA ALA A 78 16.31 0.45 10.62
C ALA A 78 17.29 -0.47 9.86
N THR A 79 17.54 -1.65 10.42
CA THR A 79 18.40 -2.68 9.81
C THR A 79 17.83 -3.13 8.47
N LYS A 80 16.53 -3.38 8.38
CA LYS A 80 15.84 -3.74 7.14
C LYS A 80 15.99 -2.63 6.08
N PHE A 81 15.73 -1.38 6.44
CA PHE A 81 15.85 -0.26 5.49
C PHE A 81 17.27 -0.10 4.98
N LYS A 82 18.27 -0.29 5.85
CA LYS A 82 19.68 -0.24 5.44
C LYS A 82 20.05 -1.40 4.54
N ARG A 83 19.67 -2.63 4.91
CA ARG A 83 19.99 -3.88 4.22
C ARG A 83 19.34 -3.95 2.84
N ASP A 84 18.04 -3.67 2.75
CA ASP A 84 17.26 -3.93 1.53
C ASP A 84 17.18 -2.69 0.63
N ASN A 85 17.18 -1.49 1.22
CA ASN A 85 16.88 -0.26 0.51
C ASN A 85 18.04 0.74 0.54
N GLY A 86 19.12 0.46 1.30
CA GLY A 86 20.26 1.38 1.44
C GLY A 86 19.96 2.65 2.22
N LEU A 87 18.83 2.71 2.94
CA LEU A 87 18.38 3.89 3.68
C LEU A 87 18.81 3.83 5.15
N ASP A 88 19.37 4.91 5.67
CA ASP A 88 19.91 4.99 7.02
C ASP A 88 19.03 5.86 7.92
N TYR A 89 18.12 5.22 8.66
CA TYR A 89 17.20 5.91 9.56
C TYR A 89 17.59 5.69 11.02
N ALA A 90 17.64 6.78 11.78
CA ALA A 90 17.72 6.71 13.23
C ALA A 90 16.41 6.23 13.87
N SER A 91 16.45 5.83 15.14
CA SER A 91 15.27 5.29 15.85
C SER A 91 14.10 6.30 15.96
N ASP A 92 14.40 7.60 16.03
CA ASP A 92 13.43 8.70 16.05
C ASP A 92 12.88 9.06 14.67
N GLN A 93 13.47 8.51 13.60
CA GLN A 93 12.98 8.56 12.23
C GLN A 93 12.07 7.38 11.88
N ILE A 94 11.76 6.51 12.84
CA ILE A 94 10.93 5.30 12.62
C ILE A 94 9.66 5.35 13.46
N ILE A 95 8.54 4.96 12.85
CA ILE A 95 7.26 4.73 13.52
C ILE A 95 6.68 3.36 13.14
N VAL A 96 6.05 2.71 14.12
CA VAL A 96 5.27 1.48 13.92
C VAL A 96 3.79 1.78 14.19
N GLY A 97 2.91 1.38 13.28
CA GLY A 97 1.46 1.54 13.36
C GLY A 97 0.70 0.21 13.24
N VAL A 98 -0.62 0.29 13.46
CA VAL A 98 -1.60 -0.79 13.33
C VAL A 98 -1.87 -1.09 11.84
N GLY A 99 -0.85 -1.64 11.19
CA GLY A 99 -0.77 -1.85 9.75
C GLY A 99 -0.41 -0.57 8.97
N GLY A 100 0.01 -0.73 7.72
CA GLY A 100 0.40 0.41 6.86
C GLY A 100 -0.72 1.43 6.65
N LYS A 101 -1.99 0.98 6.70
CA LYS A 101 -3.18 1.85 6.66
C LYS A 101 -3.14 2.94 7.74
N GLN A 102 -2.74 2.62 8.97
CA GLN A 102 -2.66 3.61 10.04
C GLN A 102 -1.46 4.54 9.83
N VAL A 103 -0.34 4.02 9.32
CA VAL A 103 0.86 4.84 9.04
C VAL A 103 0.54 5.93 8.01
N LEU A 104 -0.09 5.56 6.90
CA LEU A 104 -0.59 6.51 5.88
C LEU A 104 -1.59 7.51 6.48
N TYR A 105 -2.57 7.02 7.22
CA TYR A 105 -3.58 7.87 7.85
C TYR A 105 -2.95 8.89 8.81
N ASN A 106 -2.02 8.46 9.67
CA ASN A 106 -1.32 9.33 10.61
C ASN A 106 -0.48 10.38 9.87
N ALA A 107 0.18 10.01 8.77
CA ALA A 107 0.96 10.95 7.98
C ALA A 107 0.08 12.07 7.40
N LEU A 108 -1.06 11.70 6.81
CA LEU A 108 -2.04 12.64 6.25
C LEU A 108 -2.64 13.53 7.36
N MET A 109 -3.14 12.94 8.44
CA MET A 109 -3.70 13.69 9.59
C MET A 109 -2.69 14.60 10.29
N ALA A 110 -1.40 14.26 10.27
CA ALA A 110 -0.36 15.04 10.93
C ALA A 110 0.15 16.21 10.07
N SER A 111 -0.12 16.21 8.76
CA SER A 111 0.54 17.13 7.82
C SER A 111 -0.41 17.98 6.97
N LEU A 112 -1.66 17.55 6.79
CA LEU A 112 -2.63 18.27 5.96
C LEU A 112 -3.37 19.37 6.74
N ASN A 113 -3.54 20.50 6.07
CA ASN A 113 -4.41 21.62 6.40
C ASN A 113 -5.48 21.75 5.31
N PRO A 114 -6.59 22.47 5.58
CA PRO A 114 -7.58 22.78 4.57
C PRO A 114 -6.97 23.44 3.34
N GLY A 115 -7.18 22.82 2.17
CA GLY A 115 -6.71 23.31 0.89
C GLY A 115 -5.36 22.75 0.41
N ASP A 116 -4.66 21.97 1.23
CA ASP A 116 -3.49 21.22 0.76
C ASP A 116 -3.92 20.13 -0.23
N GLU A 117 -3.10 19.93 -1.26
CA GLU A 117 -3.33 18.97 -2.33
C GLU A 117 -2.44 17.73 -2.17
N VAL A 118 -3.01 16.56 -2.43
CA VAL A 118 -2.30 15.27 -2.46
C VAL A 118 -2.46 14.66 -3.84
N ILE A 119 -1.36 14.56 -4.58
CA ILE A 119 -1.33 13.92 -5.89
C ILE A 119 -1.40 12.39 -5.71
N ILE A 120 -2.35 11.77 -6.39
CA ILE A 120 -2.61 10.33 -6.34
C ILE A 120 -2.71 9.78 -7.77
N PRO A 121 -1.71 9.02 -8.25
CA PRO A 121 -1.76 8.37 -9.55
C PRO A 121 -2.88 7.33 -9.61
N ALA A 122 -3.76 7.40 -10.62
CA ALA A 122 -4.78 6.39 -10.88
C ALA A 122 -4.29 5.38 -11.93
N PRO A 123 -4.61 4.08 -11.82
CA PRO A 123 -5.45 3.47 -10.79
C PRO A 123 -4.76 3.41 -9.41
N TYR A 124 -5.53 3.67 -8.35
CA TYR A 124 -5.00 3.80 -6.98
C TYR A 124 -5.66 2.83 -6.00
N TRP A 125 -4.97 2.56 -4.90
CA TRP A 125 -5.59 1.89 -3.76
C TRP A 125 -6.68 2.79 -3.17
N VAL A 126 -7.87 2.21 -3.01
CA VAL A 126 -9.14 2.94 -2.76
C VAL A 126 -9.11 3.88 -1.56
N SER A 127 -8.21 3.65 -0.59
CA SER A 127 -8.17 4.42 0.64
C SER A 127 -7.42 5.75 0.52
N TYR A 128 -6.51 5.93 -0.44
CA TYR A 128 -5.69 7.17 -0.48
C TYR A 128 -6.54 8.45 -0.62
N PRO A 129 -7.54 8.53 -1.51
CA PRO A 129 -8.36 9.74 -1.63
C PRO A 129 -9.24 9.97 -0.41
N ASP A 130 -9.89 8.93 0.12
CA ASP A 130 -10.77 9.05 1.29
C ASP A 130 -10.01 9.46 2.55
N MET A 131 -8.79 8.96 2.76
CA MET A 131 -7.94 9.41 3.87
C MET A 131 -7.53 10.88 3.72
N THR A 132 -7.24 11.31 2.48
CA THR A 132 -6.92 12.71 2.19
C THR A 132 -8.10 13.62 2.54
N LEU A 133 -9.31 13.24 2.15
CA LEU A 133 -10.55 13.99 2.45
C LEU A 133 -10.89 14.00 3.95
N LEU A 134 -10.61 12.91 4.67
CA LEU A 134 -10.78 12.87 6.13
C LEU A 134 -9.85 13.85 6.85
N ALA A 135 -8.66 14.07 6.31
CA ALA A 135 -7.65 14.98 6.83
C ALA A 135 -7.78 16.42 6.27
N ASP A 136 -8.94 16.79 5.72
CA ASP A 136 -9.23 18.12 5.13
C ASP A 136 -8.40 18.49 3.88
N GLY A 137 -7.65 17.55 3.31
CA GLY A 137 -6.93 17.72 2.06
C GLY A 137 -7.79 17.51 0.82
N THR A 138 -7.23 17.86 -0.34
CA THR A 138 -7.85 17.69 -1.66
C THR A 138 -7.07 16.65 -2.46
N PRO A 139 -7.66 15.48 -2.80
CA PRO A 139 -7.01 14.54 -3.68
C PRO A 139 -6.98 15.06 -5.12
N VAL A 140 -5.79 15.13 -5.71
CA VAL A 140 -5.54 15.48 -7.12
C VAL A 140 -5.21 14.19 -7.86
N ILE A 141 -6.19 13.66 -8.60
CA ILE A 141 -6.05 12.38 -9.31
C ILE A 141 -5.33 12.59 -10.64
N VAL A 142 -4.27 11.80 -10.88
CA VAL A 142 -3.53 11.82 -12.16
C VAL A 142 -3.69 10.48 -12.86
N GLU A 143 -4.42 10.46 -13.97
CA GLU A 143 -4.70 9.24 -14.72
C GLU A 143 -3.44 8.70 -15.43
N CYS A 144 -3.05 7.48 -15.07
CA CYS A 144 -1.93 6.75 -15.67
C CYS A 144 -2.51 5.59 -16.50
N GLY A 145 -2.50 5.75 -17.82
CA GLY A 145 -3.16 4.80 -18.72
C GLY A 145 -2.37 3.51 -18.93
N GLN A 146 -3.06 2.52 -19.49
CA GLN A 146 -2.50 1.19 -19.78
C GLN A 146 -1.34 1.25 -20.78
N GLU A 147 -1.34 2.24 -21.68
CA GLU A 147 -0.29 2.48 -22.68
C GLU A 147 1.10 2.75 -22.07
N HIS A 148 1.13 3.17 -20.80
CA HIS A 148 2.35 3.38 -20.03
C HIS A 148 2.47 2.39 -18.85
N GLY A 149 1.79 1.24 -18.93
CA GLY A 149 1.79 0.23 -17.87
C GLY A 149 1.23 0.76 -16.55
N PHE A 150 0.32 1.73 -16.60
CA PHE A 150 -0.26 2.40 -15.43
C PHE A 150 0.74 3.18 -14.56
N LYS A 151 1.93 3.50 -15.09
CA LYS A 151 2.97 4.26 -14.37
C LYS A 151 2.80 5.76 -14.62
N LEU A 152 3.06 6.56 -13.58
CA LEU A 152 3.05 8.02 -13.63
C LEU A 152 4.15 8.53 -14.54
N GLN A 153 3.76 9.35 -15.52
CA GLN A 153 4.69 10.00 -16.44
C GLN A 153 5.14 11.35 -15.88
N ALA A 154 6.41 11.71 -16.15
CA ALA A 154 7.03 12.92 -15.61
C ALA A 154 6.30 14.21 -15.99
N ASP A 155 5.82 14.30 -17.24
CA ASP A 155 5.05 15.44 -17.75
C ASP A 155 3.67 15.56 -17.06
N LYS A 156 2.99 14.44 -16.83
CA LYS A 156 1.72 14.41 -16.08
C LYS A 156 1.92 14.84 -14.63
N LEU A 157 3.01 14.42 -13.99
CA LEU A 157 3.35 14.88 -12.64
C LEU A 157 3.64 16.38 -12.62
N GLU A 158 4.50 16.87 -13.53
CA GLU A 158 4.84 18.30 -13.61
C GLU A 158 3.59 19.17 -13.76
N ASN A 159 2.65 18.77 -14.62
CA ASN A 159 1.41 19.51 -14.84
C ASN A 159 0.41 19.44 -13.67
N ALA A 160 0.53 18.43 -12.81
CA ALA A 160 -0.37 18.24 -11.66
C ALA A 160 0.11 18.99 -10.40
N ILE A 161 1.40 19.34 -10.34
CA ILE A 161 1.96 20.08 -9.20
C ILE A 161 1.49 21.53 -9.22
N THR A 162 1.06 22.00 -8.06
CA THR A 162 0.64 23.39 -7.79
C THR A 162 1.32 23.89 -6.52
N ASP A 163 1.23 25.19 -6.23
CA ASP A 163 1.70 25.79 -4.97
C ASP A 163 0.99 25.23 -3.72
N LYS A 164 -0.08 24.45 -3.88
CA LYS A 164 -0.81 23.77 -2.80
C LYS A 164 -0.44 22.30 -2.66
N THR A 165 0.32 21.75 -3.60
CA THR A 165 0.71 20.34 -3.58
C THR A 165 1.64 20.10 -2.41
N LYS A 166 1.20 19.27 -1.47
CA LYS A 166 2.00 18.88 -0.30
C LYS A 166 2.57 17.48 -0.43
N TRP A 167 1.82 16.55 -1.01
CA TRP A 167 2.23 15.15 -1.12
C TRP A 167 2.02 14.61 -2.53
N LEU A 168 2.96 13.79 -2.97
CA LEU A 168 2.75 12.74 -3.97
C LEU A 168 2.72 11.38 -3.25
N ILE A 169 1.67 10.59 -3.47
CA ILE A 169 1.64 9.19 -3.04
C ILE A 169 2.09 8.31 -4.20
N LEU A 170 3.19 7.56 -4.01
CA LEU A 170 3.65 6.53 -4.93
C LEU A 170 3.43 5.16 -4.29
N ASN A 171 2.87 4.22 -5.05
CA ASN A 171 2.69 2.84 -4.61
C ASN A 171 3.26 1.90 -5.68
N SER A 172 4.36 1.23 -5.33
CA SER A 172 5.13 0.38 -6.24
C SER A 172 5.72 -0.80 -5.45
N PRO A 173 5.47 -2.06 -5.84
CA PRO A 173 4.43 -2.50 -6.77
C PRO A 173 3.02 -2.05 -6.35
N SER A 174 2.18 -1.76 -7.34
CA SER A 174 0.89 -1.11 -7.13
C SER A 174 -0.24 -2.07 -6.77
N ASN A 175 -1.10 -1.66 -5.85
CA ASN A 175 -2.49 -2.07 -5.78
C ASN A 175 -3.34 -0.94 -6.41
N PRO A 176 -4.08 -1.19 -7.52
CA PRO A 176 -4.55 -2.50 -7.99
C PRO A 176 -3.81 -3.08 -9.20
N THR A 177 -2.85 -2.37 -9.80
CA THR A 177 -2.37 -2.70 -11.15
C THR A 177 -1.29 -3.77 -11.20
N GLY A 178 -0.60 -3.99 -10.09
CA GLY A 178 0.63 -4.78 -10.04
C GLY A 178 1.82 -4.11 -10.74
N ALA A 179 1.66 -2.88 -11.24
CA ALA A 179 2.73 -2.15 -11.90
C ALA A 179 3.85 -1.82 -10.91
N ALA A 180 5.10 -2.04 -11.32
CA ALA A 180 6.28 -1.66 -10.53
C ALA A 180 7.19 -0.70 -11.30
N TYR A 181 7.67 0.34 -10.61
CA TYR A 181 8.51 1.38 -11.20
C TYR A 181 9.96 0.88 -11.24
N SER A 182 10.51 0.72 -12.44
CA SER A 182 11.94 0.46 -12.60
C SER A 182 12.76 1.64 -12.06
N ARG A 183 14.09 1.48 -11.98
CA ARG A 183 14.98 2.59 -11.61
C ARG A 183 14.81 3.81 -12.52
N ASP A 184 14.64 3.59 -13.83
CA ASP A 184 14.49 4.67 -14.79
C ASP A 184 13.11 5.33 -14.68
N ASP A 185 12.04 4.53 -14.50
CA ASP A 185 10.69 5.06 -14.22
C ASP A 185 10.69 5.93 -12.95
N MET A 186 11.30 5.42 -11.88
CA MET A 186 11.40 6.12 -10.61
C MET A 186 12.25 7.39 -10.74
N LYS A 187 13.36 7.33 -11.48
CA LYS A 187 14.25 8.50 -11.69
C LYS A 187 13.53 9.61 -12.45
N ALA A 188 12.72 9.28 -13.47
CA ALA A 188 11.93 10.28 -14.19
C ALA A 188 10.96 11.02 -13.26
N VAL A 189 10.35 10.33 -12.30
CA VAL A 189 9.49 10.93 -11.28
C VAL A 189 10.29 11.76 -10.28
N THR A 190 11.41 11.25 -9.76
CA THR A 190 12.22 11.97 -8.78
C THR A 190 12.88 13.21 -9.36
N ASP A 191 13.24 13.21 -10.65
CA ASP A 191 13.77 14.39 -11.35
C ASP A 191 12.77 15.56 -11.37
N VAL A 192 11.47 15.27 -11.51
CA VAL A 192 10.41 16.28 -11.37
C VAL A 192 10.38 16.80 -9.94
N LEU A 193 10.32 15.90 -8.96
CA LEU A 193 10.26 16.26 -7.55
C LEU A 193 11.45 17.11 -7.10
N MET A 194 12.65 16.90 -7.65
CA MET A 194 13.83 17.71 -7.33
C MET A 194 13.70 19.18 -7.74
N ARG A 195 12.80 19.52 -8.67
CA ARG A 195 12.49 20.92 -9.03
C ARG A 195 11.42 21.56 -8.13
N HIS A 196 10.69 20.74 -7.37
CA HIS A 196 9.57 21.15 -6.52
C HIS A 196 9.86 20.81 -5.06
N THR A 197 10.64 21.66 -4.39
CA THR A 197 11.20 21.37 -3.05
C THR A 197 10.16 21.26 -1.93
N ASP A 198 8.99 21.85 -2.13
CA ASP A 198 7.90 21.85 -1.15
C ASP A 198 7.00 20.60 -1.24
N VAL A 199 7.17 19.78 -2.29
CA VAL A 199 6.40 18.55 -2.49
C VAL A 199 7.08 17.38 -1.80
N TRP A 200 6.37 16.76 -0.85
CA TRP A 200 6.83 15.56 -0.15
C TRP A 200 6.38 14.29 -0.88
N VAL A 201 7.03 13.17 -0.57
CA VAL A 201 6.72 11.85 -1.16
C VAL A 201 6.30 10.87 -0.08
N MET A 202 5.12 10.25 -0.22
CA MET A 202 4.80 9.02 0.50
C MET A 202 5.07 7.84 -0.42
N SER A 203 6.06 7.02 -0.11
CA SER A 203 6.32 5.78 -0.85
C SER A 203 5.68 4.61 -0.11
N ASP A 204 4.59 4.06 -0.64
CA ASP A 204 3.96 2.86 -0.13
C ASP A 204 4.58 1.62 -0.78
N ASP A 205 5.59 1.06 -0.10
CA ASP A 205 6.45 -0.03 -0.56
C ASP A 205 5.96 -1.38 -0.01
N MET A 206 4.69 -1.48 0.39
CA MET A 206 4.09 -2.65 1.05
C MET A 206 4.23 -3.97 0.28
N TYR A 207 4.49 -3.91 -1.02
CA TYR A 207 4.64 -5.06 -1.92
C TYR A 207 6.09 -5.26 -2.40
N GLU A 208 7.10 -4.61 -1.79
CA GLU A 208 8.50 -4.58 -2.30
C GLU A 208 9.09 -5.96 -2.60
N HIS A 209 8.71 -6.98 -1.81
CA HIS A 209 9.23 -8.33 -1.92
C HIS A 209 8.42 -9.21 -2.88
N LEU A 210 7.28 -8.73 -3.37
CA LEU A 210 6.41 -9.44 -4.31
C LEU A 210 6.66 -8.88 -5.70
N VAL A 211 7.82 -9.23 -6.26
CA VAL A 211 8.28 -8.81 -7.59
C VAL A 211 8.71 -10.04 -8.39
N TYR A 212 8.51 -9.99 -9.70
CA TYR A 212 8.63 -11.14 -10.59
C TYR A 212 9.70 -10.95 -11.67
N ASP A 213 10.06 -12.04 -12.35
CA ASP A 213 10.90 -12.03 -13.55
C ASP A 213 12.26 -11.32 -13.40
N GLY A 214 12.83 -11.35 -12.19
CA GLY A 214 14.10 -10.68 -11.88
C GLY A 214 14.00 -9.16 -11.73
N PHE A 215 12.78 -8.61 -11.64
CA PHE A 215 12.57 -7.20 -11.37
C PHE A 215 13.25 -6.77 -10.07
N THR A 216 14.03 -5.69 -10.13
CA THR A 216 14.72 -5.14 -8.97
C THR A 216 13.92 -3.97 -8.41
N PHE A 217 13.37 -4.16 -7.21
CA PHE A 217 12.67 -3.11 -6.48
C PHE A 217 13.60 -1.92 -6.17
N VAL A 218 13.04 -0.71 -6.23
CA VAL A 218 13.67 0.54 -5.81
C VAL A 218 12.65 1.44 -5.12
N THR A 219 13.12 2.30 -4.21
CA THR A 219 12.31 3.29 -3.49
C THR A 219 12.81 4.72 -3.77
N PRO A 220 11.97 5.79 -3.75
CA PRO A 220 12.35 7.13 -4.19
C PRO A 220 13.61 7.69 -3.52
N ALA A 221 13.72 7.60 -2.20
CA ALA A 221 14.87 8.14 -1.45
C ALA A 221 16.17 7.35 -1.70
N GLN A 222 16.08 6.11 -2.20
CA GLN A 222 17.24 5.33 -2.63
C GLN A 222 17.71 5.75 -4.03
N VAL A 223 16.77 6.05 -4.93
CA VAL A 223 17.07 6.49 -6.30
C VAL A 223 17.57 7.93 -6.32
N GLU A 224 16.99 8.79 -5.48
CA GLU A 224 17.34 10.20 -5.35
C GLU A 224 17.55 10.58 -3.87
N PRO A 225 18.78 10.52 -3.35
CA PRO A 225 19.08 10.87 -1.97
C PRO A 225 18.69 12.29 -1.58
N GLY A 226 18.59 13.23 -2.53
CA GLY A 226 18.08 14.58 -2.29
C GLY A 226 16.61 14.64 -1.83
N LEU A 227 15.86 13.53 -1.93
CA LEU A 227 14.50 13.41 -1.42
C LEU A 227 14.41 12.86 0.00
N PHE A 228 15.51 12.43 0.61
CA PHE A 228 15.51 11.73 1.91
C PHE A 228 14.78 12.53 3.00
N ASP A 229 15.04 13.83 3.10
CA ASP A 229 14.46 14.71 4.12
C ASP A 229 13.01 15.14 3.85
N ARG A 230 12.39 14.63 2.79
CA ARG A 230 10.97 14.87 2.43
C ARG A 230 10.27 13.64 1.86
N THR A 231 10.78 12.45 2.20
CA THR A 231 10.17 11.17 1.84
C THR A 231 9.77 10.42 3.11
N LEU A 232 8.51 10.00 3.19
CA LEU A 232 8.04 9.01 4.14
C LEU A 232 7.97 7.65 3.43
N THR A 233 8.93 6.79 3.74
CA THR A 233 9.04 5.43 3.18
C THR A 233 8.23 4.48 4.04
N ILE A 234 7.10 3.99 3.53
CA ILE A 234 6.08 3.21 4.24
C ILE A 234 6.16 1.76 3.80
N ASN A 235 6.12 0.83 4.75
CA ASN A 235 6.16 -0.59 4.47
C ASN A 235 5.47 -1.37 5.62
N GLY A 236 5.49 -2.69 5.60
CA GLY A 236 4.89 -3.52 6.62
C GLY A 236 5.05 -5.01 6.36
N VAL A 237 4.66 -5.80 7.34
CA VAL A 237 4.79 -7.26 7.27
C VAL A 237 3.57 -7.96 6.68
N SER A 238 2.54 -7.19 6.31
CA SER A 238 1.23 -7.74 5.94
C SER A 238 1.27 -8.64 4.69
N LYS A 239 2.08 -8.29 3.68
CA LYS A 239 2.07 -8.95 2.38
C LYS A 239 3.17 -9.99 2.26
N SER A 240 4.43 -9.56 2.40
CA SER A 240 5.60 -10.42 2.26
C SER A 240 5.60 -11.62 3.22
N TYR A 241 5.07 -11.42 4.42
CA TYR A 241 5.08 -12.43 5.49
C TYR A 241 3.71 -13.06 5.76
N ALA A 242 2.69 -12.76 4.93
CA ALA A 242 1.31 -13.18 5.15
C ALA A 242 0.77 -12.85 6.56
N MET A 243 1.10 -11.65 7.06
CA MET A 243 0.73 -11.19 8.40
C MET A 243 -0.42 -10.16 8.39
N THR A 244 -1.37 -10.27 7.46
CA THR A 244 -2.46 -9.28 7.30
C THR A 244 -3.27 -9.08 8.58
N GLY A 245 -3.59 -10.16 9.31
CA GLY A 245 -4.35 -10.12 10.56
C GLY A 245 -3.59 -9.59 11.78
N TRP A 246 -2.25 -9.55 11.75
CA TRP A 246 -1.42 -9.12 12.88
C TRP A 246 -1.35 -7.60 13.05
N ARG A 247 -1.67 -6.88 11.96
CA ARG A 247 -1.78 -5.42 11.91
C ARG A 247 -0.48 -4.70 12.31
N ILE A 248 0.63 -5.01 11.64
CA ILE A 248 1.88 -4.25 11.77
C ILE A 248 2.28 -3.63 10.43
N GLY A 249 2.48 -2.32 10.47
CA GLY A 249 3.12 -1.54 9.41
C GLY A 249 4.05 -0.51 10.03
N TYR A 250 4.94 0.05 9.24
CA TYR A 250 5.96 0.97 9.72
C TYR A 250 6.36 1.97 8.65
N ALA A 251 7.04 3.03 9.04
CA ALA A 251 7.69 3.94 8.11
C ALA A 251 9.01 4.48 8.64
N GLY A 252 9.90 4.83 7.72
CA GLY A 252 11.09 5.66 7.92
C GLY A 252 10.88 7.03 7.28
N GLY A 253 11.24 8.12 7.96
CA GLY A 253 11.11 9.47 7.42
C GLY A 253 11.66 10.56 8.34
N PRO A 254 11.51 11.84 7.99
CA PRO A 254 12.02 12.95 8.80
C PRO A 254 11.49 12.93 10.23
N ALA A 255 12.38 13.10 11.21
CA ALA A 255 12.07 12.94 12.64
C ALA A 255 10.94 13.88 13.12
N GLU A 256 10.84 15.08 12.54
CA GLU A 256 9.76 16.03 12.85
C GLU A 256 8.38 15.47 12.47
N LEU A 257 8.25 14.91 11.26
CA LEU A 257 7.02 14.28 10.80
C LEU A 257 6.70 13.04 11.65
N ILE A 258 7.70 12.20 11.93
CA ILE A 258 7.52 10.99 12.76
C ILE A 258 7.03 11.34 14.17
N LYS A 259 7.54 12.42 14.75
CA LYS A 259 7.07 12.95 16.04
C LYS A 259 5.61 13.43 15.96
N ALA A 260 5.23 14.12 14.89
CA ALA A 260 3.85 14.57 14.67
C ALA A 260 2.89 13.38 14.48
N MET A 261 3.27 12.38 13.68
CA MET A 261 2.51 11.13 13.50
C MET A 261 2.35 10.39 14.84
N SER A 262 3.41 10.32 15.64
CA SER A 262 3.37 9.70 16.98
C SER A 262 2.38 10.43 17.91
N LYS A 263 2.28 11.75 17.80
CA LYS A 263 1.29 12.55 18.54
C LYS A 263 -0.14 12.15 18.14
N VAL A 264 -0.45 12.05 16.84
CA VAL A 264 -1.76 11.55 16.36
C VAL A 264 -2.03 10.12 16.87
N GLN A 265 -1.03 9.24 16.78
CA GLN A 265 -1.16 7.83 17.20
C GLN A 265 -1.47 7.69 18.69
N SER A 266 -0.86 8.53 19.55
CA SER A 266 -1.11 8.54 20.99
C SER A 266 -2.57 8.82 21.37
N GLN A 267 -3.31 9.53 20.50
CA GLN A 267 -4.71 9.90 20.73
C GLN A 267 -5.70 8.99 19.99
N SER A 268 -5.22 8.05 19.18
CA SER A 268 -6.08 7.15 18.39
C SER A 268 -5.99 5.70 18.84
N THR A 269 -4.77 5.16 19.00
CA THR A 269 -4.57 3.74 19.34
C THR A 269 -3.58 3.50 20.47
N SER A 270 -2.86 4.53 20.94
CA SER A 270 -1.68 4.37 21.79
C SER A 270 -0.54 3.65 21.05
N ASN A 271 -0.33 2.35 21.27
CA ASN A 271 0.72 1.56 20.60
C ASN A 271 0.11 0.36 19.85
N PRO A 272 0.77 -0.16 18.80
CA PRO A 272 0.36 -1.42 18.17
C PRO A 272 0.52 -2.60 19.13
N CYS A 273 -0.16 -3.71 18.85
CA CYS A 273 -0.15 -4.91 19.70
C CYS A 273 1.28 -5.38 20.00
N SER A 274 1.63 -5.54 21.28
CA SER A 274 2.98 -5.93 21.72
C SER A 274 3.42 -7.28 21.16
N VAL A 275 2.52 -8.26 21.14
CA VAL A 275 2.76 -9.60 20.58
C VAL A 275 3.01 -9.53 19.07
N SER A 276 2.21 -8.75 18.35
CA SER A 276 2.43 -8.56 16.91
C SER A 276 3.76 -7.84 16.62
N GLN A 277 4.18 -6.92 17.49
CA GLN A 277 5.48 -6.27 17.35
C GLN A 277 6.64 -7.26 17.53
N ALA A 278 6.57 -8.16 18.52
CA ALA A 278 7.57 -9.21 18.70
C ALA A 278 7.63 -10.17 17.50
N ALA A 279 6.47 -10.57 16.96
CA ALA A 279 6.40 -11.37 15.74
C ALA A 279 7.04 -10.63 14.53
N ALA A 280 6.81 -9.33 14.41
CA ALA A 280 7.39 -8.52 13.34
C ALA A 280 8.92 -8.35 13.47
N VAL A 281 9.47 -8.39 14.68
CA VAL A 281 10.94 -8.42 14.88
C VAL A 281 11.52 -9.68 14.21
N GLU A 282 10.93 -10.84 14.49
CA GLU A 282 11.34 -12.11 13.87
C GLU A 282 11.12 -12.09 12.35
N ALA A 283 10.03 -11.50 11.88
CA ALA A 283 9.78 -11.36 10.45
C ALA A 283 10.92 -10.63 9.74
N LEU A 284 11.42 -9.52 10.30
CA LEU A 284 12.43 -8.68 9.65
C LEU A 284 13.88 -9.17 9.83
N ASN A 285 14.15 -9.85 10.94
CA ASN A 285 15.50 -10.32 11.30
C ASN A 285 15.75 -11.79 10.97
N GLY A 286 14.69 -12.60 10.92
CA GLY A 286 14.76 -14.03 10.67
C GLY A 286 15.05 -14.40 9.22
N PRO A 287 15.00 -15.70 8.89
CA PRO A 287 15.26 -16.19 7.54
C PRO A 287 14.25 -15.62 6.52
N GLN A 288 14.75 -15.26 5.34
CA GLN A 288 13.96 -14.62 4.27
C GLN A 288 13.73 -15.54 3.06
N ASP A 289 14.33 -16.73 3.03
CA ASP A 289 14.38 -17.62 1.85
C ASP A 289 12.97 -18.01 1.34
N PHE A 290 12.00 -18.11 2.26
CA PHE A 290 10.61 -18.43 1.94
C PHE A 290 9.95 -17.40 1.01
N ILE A 291 10.46 -16.16 0.95
CA ILE A 291 9.93 -15.12 0.06
C ILE A 291 10.13 -15.52 -1.41
N ALA A 292 11.32 -16.02 -1.77
CA ALA A 292 11.62 -16.42 -3.14
C ALA A 292 10.75 -17.63 -3.58
N GLU A 293 10.55 -18.58 -2.67
CA GLU A 293 9.66 -19.73 -2.90
C GLU A 293 8.22 -19.28 -3.14
N ARG A 294 7.70 -18.36 -2.31
CA ARG A 294 6.34 -17.81 -2.46
C ARG A 294 6.19 -16.97 -3.74
N ASN A 295 7.23 -16.22 -4.12
CA ASN A 295 7.21 -15.45 -5.37
C ASN A 295 7.09 -16.36 -6.60
N THR A 296 7.74 -17.53 -6.57
CA THR A 296 7.61 -18.52 -7.65
C THR A 296 6.15 -18.95 -7.81
N VAL A 297 5.48 -19.28 -6.71
CA VAL A 297 4.05 -19.66 -6.72
C VAL A 297 3.16 -18.51 -7.19
N PHE A 298 3.42 -17.28 -6.77
CA PHE A 298 2.65 -16.13 -7.24
C PHE A 298 2.88 -15.83 -8.72
N ALA A 299 4.10 -15.98 -9.24
CA ALA A 299 4.41 -15.81 -10.66
C ALA A 299 3.67 -16.84 -11.53
N GLU A 300 3.68 -18.12 -11.14
CA GLU A 300 2.93 -19.18 -11.83
C GLU A 300 1.42 -18.86 -11.88
N ARG A 301 0.86 -18.38 -10.77
CA ARG A 301 -0.57 -17.98 -10.70
C ARG A 301 -0.87 -16.75 -11.53
N ARG A 302 0.03 -15.76 -11.53
CA ARG A 302 -0.07 -14.56 -12.38
C ARG A 302 -0.12 -14.98 -13.84
N ASP A 303 0.83 -15.80 -14.28
CA ASP A 303 0.95 -16.22 -15.68
C ASP A 303 -0.32 -16.95 -16.13
N MET A 304 -0.79 -17.91 -15.34
CA MET A 304 -2.04 -18.61 -15.59
C MET A 304 -3.24 -17.65 -15.71
N VAL A 305 -3.40 -16.71 -14.76
CA VAL A 305 -4.54 -15.78 -14.77
C VAL A 305 -4.47 -14.82 -15.96
N VAL A 306 -3.28 -14.30 -16.26
CA VAL A 306 -3.08 -13.38 -17.39
C VAL A 306 -3.34 -14.08 -18.73
N GLU A 307 -2.86 -15.31 -18.91
CA GLU A 307 -3.13 -16.13 -20.10
C GLU A 307 -4.64 -16.35 -20.27
N LEU A 308 -5.31 -16.86 -19.23
CA LEU A 308 -6.75 -17.15 -19.28
C LEU A 308 -7.61 -15.91 -19.54
N ILE A 309 -7.23 -14.74 -19.02
CA ILE A 309 -7.96 -13.50 -19.29
C ILE A 309 -7.76 -13.04 -20.74
N ASN A 310 -6.52 -13.12 -21.25
CA ASN A 310 -6.22 -12.68 -22.61
C ASN A 310 -6.80 -13.61 -23.69
N ASP A 311 -7.17 -14.83 -23.34
CA ASP A 311 -7.92 -15.75 -24.22
C ASP A 311 -9.41 -15.38 -24.38
N ILE A 312 -9.94 -14.44 -23.57
CA ILE A 312 -11.35 -14.04 -23.62
C ILE A 312 -11.54 -12.86 -24.59
N ASP A 313 -12.39 -13.03 -25.61
CA ASP A 313 -12.74 -11.96 -26.55
C ASP A 313 -13.28 -10.72 -25.83
N GLY A 314 -12.65 -9.58 -26.07
CA GLY A 314 -13.01 -8.29 -25.49
C GLY A 314 -12.37 -7.96 -24.14
N LEU A 315 -11.55 -8.85 -23.59
CA LEU A 315 -10.69 -8.56 -22.44
C LEU A 315 -9.23 -8.43 -22.88
N THR A 316 -8.49 -7.57 -22.17
CA THR A 316 -7.02 -7.48 -22.32
C THR A 316 -6.41 -7.28 -20.95
N CYS A 317 -5.28 -7.93 -20.68
CA CYS A 317 -4.59 -7.83 -19.39
C CYS A 317 -3.09 -7.70 -19.60
N LEU A 318 -2.51 -6.64 -19.03
CA LEU A 318 -1.06 -6.55 -18.91
C LEU A 318 -0.54 -7.56 -17.88
N THR A 319 0.68 -8.04 -18.08
CA THR A 319 1.39 -8.85 -17.09
C THR A 319 1.97 -7.92 -16.03
N PRO A 320 1.57 -8.03 -14.75
CA PRO A 320 2.11 -7.18 -13.68
C PRO A 320 3.54 -7.58 -13.30
N GLU A 321 4.38 -6.59 -12.98
CA GLU A 321 5.75 -6.81 -12.51
C GLU A 321 5.83 -7.16 -11.01
N GLY A 322 4.77 -6.91 -10.24
CA GLY A 322 4.72 -7.24 -8.82
C GLY A 322 3.32 -7.18 -8.20
N ALA A 323 3.26 -7.18 -6.87
CA ALA A 323 2.05 -7.43 -6.08
C ALA A 323 1.35 -8.73 -6.52
N PHE A 324 0.09 -8.97 -6.15
CA PHE A 324 -0.64 -10.19 -6.56
C PHE A 324 -2.00 -9.85 -7.21
N TYR A 325 -2.02 -8.74 -7.95
CA TYR A 325 -3.22 -8.26 -8.64
C TYR A 325 -3.00 -8.25 -10.14
N VAL A 326 -4.04 -8.56 -10.88
CA VAL A 326 -4.16 -8.24 -12.31
C VAL A 326 -5.22 -7.15 -12.48
N TYR A 327 -5.02 -6.26 -13.45
CA TYR A 327 -5.94 -5.16 -13.72
C TYR A 327 -6.39 -5.19 -15.19
N PRO A 328 -7.27 -6.15 -15.53
CA PRO A 328 -7.69 -6.35 -16.91
C PRO A 328 -8.62 -5.22 -17.37
N SER A 329 -8.45 -4.81 -18.62
CA SER A 329 -9.37 -3.92 -19.30
C SER A 329 -10.50 -4.72 -19.95
N CYS A 330 -11.73 -4.32 -19.65
CA CYS A 330 -12.96 -4.80 -20.28
C CYS A 330 -13.54 -3.78 -21.27
N ALA A 331 -12.75 -2.81 -21.73
CA ALA A 331 -13.24 -1.69 -22.53
C ALA A 331 -13.99 -2.13 -23.82
N ALA A 332 -13.54 -3.20 -24.47
CA ALA A 332 -14.16 -3.73 -25.69
C ALA A 332 -15.49 -4.47 -25.47
N LEU A 333 -15.87 -4.71 -24.21
CA LEU A 333 -17.16 -5.26 -23.83
C LEU A 333 -18.21 -4.17 -23.54
N ILE A 334 -17.80 -2.93 -23.32
CA ILE A 334 -18.72 -1.82 -23.06
C ILE A 334 -19.62 -1.59 -24.29
N GLY A 335 -20.93 -1.52 -24.07
CA GLY A 335 -21.96 -1.47 -25.09
C GLY A 335 -22.49 -2.85 -25.55
N ARG A 336 -21.82 -3.96 -25.19
CA ARG A 336 -22.35 -5.31 -25.43
C ARG A 336 -23.50 -5.63 -24.46
N LYS A 337 -24.24 -6.71 -24.74
CA LYS A 337 -25.36 -7.20 -23.92
C LYS A 337 -24.98 -8.46 -23.15
N THR A 338 -25.36 -8.55 -21.88
CA THR A 338 -25.29 -9.80 -21.10
C THR A 338 -26.27 -10.84 -21.66
N PRO A 339 -26.15 -12.13 -21.27
CA PRO A 339 -27.12 -13.17 -21.64
C PRO A 339 -28.58 -12.82 -21.25
N GLU A 340 -28.77 -12.05 -20.18
CA GLU A 340 -30.07 -11.56 -19.70
C GLU A 340 -30.54 -10.28 -20.43
N GLY A 341 -29.77 -9.80 -21.40
CA GLY A 341 -30.10 -8.64 -22.24
C GLY A 341 -29.73 -7.28 -21.65
N LYS A 342 -29.07 -7.22 -20.49
CA LYS A 342 -28.59 -5.96 -19.89
C LYS A 342 -27.45 -5.39 -20.74
N ILE A 343 -27.50 -4.10 -21.07
CA ILE A 343 -26.39 -3.41 -21.75
C ILE A 343 -25.34 -3.03 -20.72
N LEU A 344 -24.08 -3.37 -20.99
CA LEU A 344 -22.92 -2.96 -20.18
C LEU A 344 -22.59 -1.48 -20.47
N ARG A 345 -22.80 -0.57 -19.51
CA ARG A 345 -22.50 0.86 -19.67
C ARG A 345 -21.15 1.25 -19.06
N GLY A 346 -20.62 0.41 -18.16
CA GLY A 346 -19.32 0.57 -17.52
C GLY A 346 -18.85 -0.75 -16.91
N ASP A 347 -17.66 -0.72 -16.32
CA ASP A 347 -17.05 -1.83 -15.58
C ASP A 347 -17.85 -2.25 -14.33
N GLY A 348 -18.60 -1.33 -13.73
CA GLY A 348 -19.52 -1.64 -12.62
C GLY A 348 -20.80 -2.39 -13.00
N ASP A 349 -21.05 -2.63 -14.29
CA ASP A 349 -22.27 -3.32 -14.76
C ASP A 349 -22.15 -4.85 -14.87
N PHE A 350 -20.94 -5.39 -14.71
CA PHE A 350 -20.64 -6.83 -14.75
C PHE A 350 -21.24 -7.61 -13.59
#